data_AF-A0A938ASB1-F1
#
_entry.id   AF-A0A938ASB1-F1
#
_cell.length_a   1.000
_cell.length_b   1.000
_cell.length_c   1.000
_cell.angle_alpha   90.00
_cell.angle_beta   90.00
_cell.angle_gamma   90.00
#
_symmetry.space_group_name_H-M   'P 1'
#
loop_
_entity.id
_entity.type
_entity.pdbx_description
1 polymer ?
#
loop_
_entity_poly.entity_id
_entity_poly.type
_entity_poly.pdbx_seq_one_letter_code
_entity_poly.pdbx_strand_id
1 'polypeptide(L)'
;MSKTITIRETRASYSVPIDETALAEGPIILERQGQPVAVIIAPQEYRAFQEWRDGQAWREEQLRHLAPEREAFQRLLPRLLQTHRGQFVAIHHGRVVDADVDQAALARRIIARRYDPVYIQEVREEPRIYELPSPEIVWHV
;
A
#
# COMPACT_ATOMS: atom_id res chain seq x y z
N MET A 1 5.00 11.87 28.10
CA MET A 1 6.20 12.20 28.91
C MET A 1 7.35 12.42 27.93
N SER A 2 7.56 13.65 27.47
CA SER A 2 8.68 14.00 26.59
C SER A 2 9.97 13.96 27.39
N LYS A 3 10.92 13.14 26.96
CA LYS A 3 12.26 13.07 27.55
C LYS A 3 13.17 14.01 26.77
N THR A 4 13.51 15.13 27.39
CA THR A 4 14.56 16.03 26.89
C THR A 4 15.91 15.42 27.22
N ILE A 5 16.62 14.94 26.20
CA ILE A 5 18.00 14.45 26.35
C ILE A 5 18.93 15.65 26.10
N THR A 6 19.55 16.14 27.16
CA THR A 6 20.59 17.17 27.07
C THR A 6 21.91 16.49 26.72
N ILE A 7 22.32 16.58 25.45
CA ILE A 7 23.64 16.13 25.01
C ILE A 7 24.66 17.21 25.42
N ARG A 8 25.44 16.94 26.46
CA ARG A 8 26.63 17.75 26.80
C ARG A 8 27.83 17.22 26.00
N GLU A 9 28.01 17.75 24.79
CA GLU A 9 29.29 17.69 24.09
C GLU A 9 29.83 19.10 23.84
N THR A 10 31.14 19.23 23.89
CA THR A 10 32.00 20.43 23.85
C THR A 10 31.97 21.20 22.52
N ARG A 11 30.84 21.23 21.81
CA ARG A 11 30.65 21.98 20.57
C ARG A 11 29.57 23.04 20.76
N ALA A 12 29.87 24.27 20.29
CA ALA A 12 28.98 25.41 20.36
C ALA A 12 27.55 25.00 19.94
N SER A 13 26.62 25.05 20.88
CA SER A 13 25.21 24.79 20.61
C SER A 13 24.66 26.04 19.94
N TYR A 14 24.41 25.96 18.63
CA TYR A 14 23.68 26.98 17.90
C TYR A 14 22.19 26.66 18.02
N SER A 15 21.47 27.48 18.76
CA SER A 15 20.00 27.43 18.79
C SER A 15 19.49 28.31 17.65
N VAL A 16 19.00 27.70 16.59
CA VAL A 16 18.18 28.41 15.59
C VAL A 16 16.75 28.38 16.10
N PRO A 17 16.10 29.54 16.34
CA PRO A 17 14.68 29.55 16.64
C PRO A 17 13.94 29.06 15.39
N ILE A 18 13.39 27.85 15.46
CA ILE A 18 12.47 27.34 14.45
C ILE A 18 11.10 27.88 14.85
N ASP A 19 10.60 28.85 14.09
CA ASP A 19 9.23 29.33 14.25
C ASP A 19 8.26 28.20 13.85
N GLU A 20 7.17 28.04 14.61
CA GLU A 20 6.12 27.07 14.30
C GLU A 20 5.50 27.34 12.92
N THR A 21 5.50 28.60 12.48
CA THR A 21 5.06 29.00 11.13
C THR A 21 5.93 28.38 10.03
N ALA A 22 7.25 28.30 10.23
CA ALA A 22 8.18 27.74 9.24
C ALA A 22 7.97 26.23 9.04
N LEU A 23 7.53 25.51 10.09
CA LEU A 23 7.15 24.09 9.97
C LEU A 23 5.75 23.88 9.40
N ALA A 24 4.91 24.92 9.40
CA ALA A 24 3.59 24.87 8.75
C ALA A 24 3.69 25.04 7.22
N GLU A 25 4.76 25.67 6.73
CA GLU A 25 5.04 25.85 5.30
C GLU A 25 5.67 24.60 4.64
N GLY A 26 6.26 23.70 5.44
CA GLY A 26 6.74 22.39 4.97
C GLY A 26 8.00 21.88 5.68
N PRO A 27 8.63 20.82 5.16
CA PRO A 27 9.85 20.24 5.71
C PRO A 27 11.04 21.19 5.65
N ILE A 28 11.76 21.33 6.77
CA ILE A 28 13.01 22.10 6.84
C ILE A 28 14.19 21.15 6.63
N ILE A 29 15.03 21.44 5.64
CA ILE A 29 16.23 20.67 5.36
C ILE A 29 17.43 21.32 6.06
N LEU A 30 18.11 20.56 6.92
CA LEU A 30 19.36 20.95 7.52
C LEU A 30 20.51 20.52 6.61
N GLU A 31 21.31 21.48 6.16
CA GLU A 31 22.47 21.23 5.31
C GLU A 31 23.79 21.43 6.06
N ARG A 32 24.78 20.61 5.71
CA ARG A 32 26.17 20.78 6.11
C ARG A 32 27.03 20.87 4.86
N GLN A 33 27.64 22.04 4.64
CA GLN A 33 28.48 22.30 3.45
C GLN A 33 27.71 22.05 2.13
N GLY A 34 26.42 22.43 2.07
CA GLY A 34 25.55 22.24 0.91
C GLY A 34 25.07 20.80 0.70
N GLN A 35 25.28 19.90 1.67
CA GLN A 35 24.77 18.54 1.65
C GLN A 35 23.67 18.37 2.70
N PRO A 36 22.48 17.85 2.36
CA PRO A 36 21.42 17.61 3.32
C PRO A 36 21.85 16.53 4.31
N VAL A 37 21.76 16.83 5.62
CA VAL A 37 22.14 15.92 6.70
C VAL A 37 20.97 15.54 7.61
N ALA A 38 19.91 16.34 7.64
CA ALA A 38 18.69 16.03 8.38
C ALA A 38 17.49 16.79 7.78
N VAL A 39 16.30 16.30 8.08
CA VAL A 39 15.03 16.95 7.74
C VAL A 39 14.21 17.07 9.02
N ILE A 40 13.64 18.24 9.26
CA ILE A 40 12.72 18.52 10.36
C ILE A 40 11.33 18.68 9.77
N ILE A 41 10.38 17.92 10.29
CA ILE A 41 8.97 17.95 9.89
C ILE A 41 8.08 18.03 11.12
N ALA A 42 6.87 18.54 10.92
CA ALA A 42 5.88 18.61 11.98
C ALA A 42 5.53 17.20 12.50
N PRO A 43 5.33 17.00 13.81
CA PRO A 43 4.96 15.70 14.36
C PRO A 43 3.68 15.10 13.76
N GLN A 44 2.70 15.93 13.36
CA GLN A 44 1.49 15.44 12.71
C GLN A 44 1.78 14.87 11.31
N GLU A 45 2.63 15.55 10.54
CA GLU A 45 3.04 15.12 9.21
C GLU A 45 3.85 13.82 9.27
N TYR A 46 4.77 13.69 10.24
CA TYR A 46 5.49 12.44 10.46
C TYR A 46 4.55 11.27 10.81
N ARG A 47 3.53 11.50 11.64
CA ARG A 47 2.54 10.46 11.96
C ARG A 47 1.73 10.06 10.74
N ALA A 48 1.24 11.02 9.96
CA ALA A 48 0.51 10.73 8.72
C ALA A 48 1.37 9.93 7.73
N PHE A 49 2.65 10.26 7.60
CA PHE A 49 3.60 9.48 6.80
C PHE A 49 3.79 8.06 7.33
N GLN A 50 3.91 7.89 8.65
CA GLN A 50 4.02 6.56 9.26
C GLN A 50 2.77 5.70 8.99
N GLU A 51 1.57 6.26 9.19
CA GLU A 51 0.31 5.57 8.91
C GLU A 51 0.19 5.18 7.43
N TRP A 52 0.54 6.09 6.51
CA TRP A 52 0.57 5.80 5.09
C TRP A 52 1.55 4.68 4.75
N ARG A 53 2.78 4.74 5.29
CA ARG A 53 3.84 3.77 5.03
C ARG A 53 3.47 2.39 5.56
N ASP A 54 2.89 2.31 6.74
CA ASP A 54 2.44 1.04 7.33
C ASP A 54 1.30 0.43 6.48
N GLY A 55 0.41 1.27 5.93
CA GLY A 55 -0.58 0.84 4.93
C GLY A 55 0.03 0.34 3.61
N GLN A 56 1.14 0.95 3.14
CA GLN A 56 1.84 0.49 1.94
C GLN A 56 2.55 -0.85 2.16
N ALA A 57 3.19 -1.06 3.31
CA ALA A 57 3.88 -2.30 3.62
C ALA A 57 2.93 -3.51 3.59
N TRP A 58 1.73 -3.36 4.16
CA TRP A 58 0.67 -4.37 4.07
C TRP A 58 0.23 -4.64 2.63
N ARG A 59 0.17 -3.60 1.79
CA ARG A 59 -0.20 -3.72 0.37
C ARG A 59 0.85 -4.48 -0.44
N GLU A 60 2.13 -4.16 -0.24
CA GLU A 60 3.25 -4.84 -0.89
C GLU A 60 3.34 -6.32 -0.50
N GLU A 61 3.12 -6.63 0.77
CA GLU A 61 3.11 -8.01 1.27
C GLU A 61 1.98 -8.83 0.63
N GLN A 62 0.77 -8.29 0.57
CA GLN A 62 -0.33 -8.97 -0.14
C GLN A 62 -0.07 -9.14 -1.63
N LEU A 63 0.48 -8.13 -2.31
CA LEU A 63 0.83 -8.25 -3.73
C LEU A 63 1.86 -9.36 -3.97
N ARG A 64 2.81 -9.54 -3.06
CA ARG A 64 3.76 -10.67 -3.10
C ARG A 64 3.05 -12.01 -2.98
N HIS A 65 2.06 -12.14 -2.11
CA HIS A 65 1.28 -13.36 -1.97
C HIS A 65 0.36 -13.65 -3.17
N LEU A 66 -0.14 -12.62 -3.85
CA LEU A 66 -1.04 -12.79 -5.01
C LEU A 66 -0.30 -13.13 -6.31
N ALA A 67 0.99 -12.83 -6.44
CA ALA A 67 1.73 -13.10 -7.66
C ALA A 67 1.75 -14.60 -8.04
N PRO A 68 2.07 -15.54 -7.14
CA PRO A 68 1.98 -16.97 -7.43
C PRO A 68 0.56 -17.45 -7.76
N GLU A 69 -0.45 -16.89 -7.09
CA GLU A 69 -1.85 -17.24 -7.32
C GLU A 69 -2.33 -16.79 -8.71
N ARG A 70 -1.88 -15.61 -9.16
CA ARG A 70 -2.10 -15.13 -10.52
C ARG A 70 -1.41 -16.03 -11.55
N GLU A 71 -0.19 -16.48 -11.30
CA GLU A 71 0.48 -17.46 -12.18
C GLU A 71 -0.27 -18.80 -12.23
N ALA A 72 -0.79 -19.26 -11.09
CA ALA A 72 -1.64 -20.44 -11.05
C ALA A 72 -2.94 -20.25 -11.85
N PHE A 73 -3.60 -19.08 -11.77
CA PHE A 73 -4.74 -18.75 -12.61
C PHE A 73 -4.40 -18.92 -14.10
N GLN A 74 -3.30 -18.34 -14.56
CA GLN A 74 -2.90 -18.40 -15.97
C GLN A 74 -2.64 -19.84 -16.42
N ARG A 75 -2.00 -20.66 -15.59
CA ARG A 75 -1.80 -22.10 -15.88
C ARG A 75 -3.11 -22.88 -15.92
N LEU A 76 -4.08 -22.53 -15.07
CA LEU A 76 -5.37 -23.20 -14.97
C LEU A 76 -6.39 -22.69 -16.00
N LEU A 77 -6.17 -21.51 -16.60
CA LEU A 77 -7.11 -20.81 -17.47
C LEU A 77 -7.67 -21.70 -18.60
N PRO A 78 -6.88 -22.50 -19.35
CA PRO A 78 -7.42 -23.34 -20.41
C PRO A 78 -8.47 -24.36 -19.93
N ARG A 79 -8.29 -24.88 -18.71
CA ARG A 79 -9.26 -25.80 -18.08
C ARG A 79 -10.44 -25.05 -17.48
N LEU A 80 -10.19 -23.88 -16.90
CA LEU A 80 -11.25 -23.04 -16.34
C LEU A 80 -12.20 -22.55 -17.43
N LEU A 81 -11.70 -22.22 -18.62
CA LEU A 81 -12.52 -21.84 -19.77
C LEU A 81 -13.50 -22.93 -20.21
N GLN A 82 -13.24 -24.20 -19.88
CA GLN A 82 -14.14 -25.32 -20.19
C GLN A 82 -15.20 -25.55 -19.10
N THR A 83 -14.93 -25.13 -17.86
CA THR A 83 -15.70 -25.55 -16.67
C THR A 83 -16.36 -24.40 -15.92
N HIS A 84 -15.76 -23.21 -15.95
CA HIS A 84 -16.14 -22.04 -15.16
C HIS A 84 -16.21 -20.76 -16.02
N ARG A 85 -16.39 -20.89 -17.35
CA ARG A 85 -16.47 -19.75 -18.27
C ARG A 85 -17.53 -18.75 -17.81
N GLY A 86 -17.15 -17.47 -17.71
CA GLY A 86 -18.04 -16.39 -17.26
C GLY A 86 -18.32 -16.37 -15.75
N GLN A 87 -17.68 -17.24 -14.97
CA GLN A 87 -17.69 -17.19 -13.51
C GLN A 87 -16.41 -16.55 -12.99
N PHE A 88 -16.47 -16.02 -11.78
CA PHE A 88 -15.32 -15.67 -10.97
C PHE A 88 -14.84 -16.90 -10.22
N VAL A 89 -13.53 -17.10 -10.21
CA VAL A 89 -12.88 -18.17 -9.43
C VAL A 89 -11.97 -17.55 -8.38
N ALA A 90 -11.98 -18.14 -7.19
CA ALA A 90 -11.08 -17.80 -6.10
C ALA A 90 -9.94 -18.81 -6.07
N ILE A 91 -8.69 -18.33 -6.16
CA ILE A 91 -7.48 -19.15 -6.17
C ILE A 91 -6.64 -18.87 -4.93
N HIS A 92 -6.28 -19.94 -4.24
CA HIS A 92 -5.45 -19.91 -3.05
C HIS A 92 -4.54 -21.15 -3.02
N HIS A 93 -3.26 -20.97 -2.73
CA HIS A 93 -2.22 -21.99 -2.83
C HIS A 93 -2.21 -22.73 -4.18
N GLY A 94 -2.46 -21.98 -5.26
CA GLY A 94 -2.46 -22.45 -6.64
C GLY A 94 -3.63 -23.35 -7.02
N ARG A 95 -4.72 -23.35 -6.23
CA ARG A 95 -5.91 -24.17 -6.47
C ARG A 95 -7.18 -23.32 -6.41
N VAL A 96 -8.18 -23.69 -7.19
CA VAL A 96 -9.52 -23.10 -7.07
C VAL A 96 -10.16 -23.57 -5.78
N VAL A 97 -10.50 -22.63 -4.88
CA VAL A 97 -11.12 -22.91 -3.58
C VAL A 97 -12.63 -22.63 -3.56
N ASP A 98 -13.11 -21.78 -4.45
CA ASP A 98 -14.53 -21.47 -4.64
C ASP A 98 -14.73 -20.79 -6.01
N ALA A 99 -15.96 -20.78 -6.52
CA ALA A 99 -16.34 -20.10 -7.75
C ALA A 99 -17.79 -19.58 -7.67
N ASP A 100 -18.07 -18.49 -8.36
CA ASP A 100 -19.43 -17.92 -8.45
C ASP A 100 -19.58 -17.03 -9.67
N VAL A 101 -20.81 -16.84 -10.15
CA VAL A 101 -21.13 -15.81 -11.15
C VAL A 101 -21.10 -14.40 -10.54
N ASP A 102 -21.40 -14.27 -9.25
CA ASP A 102 -21.38 -13.00 -8.51
C ASP A 102 -20.06 -12.86 -7.74
N GLN A 103 -19.19 -11.96 -8.22
CA GLN A 103 -17.92 -11.64 -7.59
C GLN A 103 -18.06 -11.21 -6.13
N ALA A 104 -19.09 -10.42 -5.78
CA ALA A 104 -19.29 -9.92 -4.43
C ALA A 104 -19.81 -11.03 -3.50
N ALA A 105 -20.66 -11.93 -3.99
CA ALA A 105 -21.05 -13.12 -3.25
C ALA A 105 -19.85 -14.03 -2.97
N LEU A 106 -19.01 -14.28 -3.97
CA LEU A 106 -17.77 -15.06 -3.83
C LEU A 106 -16.84 -14.41 -2.80
N ALA A 107 -16.54 -13.12 -2.93
CA ALA A 107 -15.65 -12.41 -2.03
C ALA A 107 -16.14 -12.47 -0.57
N ARG A 108 -17.45 -12.29 -0.33
CA ARG A 108 -18.04 -12.44 1.01
C ARG A 108 -17.84 -13.83 1.60
N ARG A 109 -18.00 -14.89 0.80
CA ARG A 109 -17.75 -16.27 1.27
C ARG A 109 -16.28 -16.51 1.61
N ILE A 110 -15.37 -16.01 0.78
CA ILE A 110 -13.92 -16.12 1.00
C ILE A 110 -13.50 -15.41 2.29
N ILE A 111 -13.98 -14.18 2.50
CA ILE A 111 -13.75 -13.42 3.74
C ILE A 111 -14.32 -14.15 4.95
N ALA A 112 -15.56 -14.67 4.85
CA ALA A 112 -16.18 -15.43 5.94
C ALA A 112 -15.40 -16.71 6.30
N ARG A 113 -14.77 -17.35 5.31
CA ARG A 113 -13.87 -18.51 5.49
C ARG A 113 -12.47 -18.13 5.97
N ARG A 114 -12.18 -16.83 6.15
CA ARG A 114 -10.89 -16.28 6.60
C ARG A 114 -9.69 -16.72 5.76
N TYR A 115 -9.89 -16.87 4.44
CA TYR A 115 -8.74 -16.95 3.57
C TYR A 115 -8.12 -15.56 3.41
N ASP A 116 -6.82 -15.44 3.63
CA ASP A 116 -6.09 -14.20 3.42
C ASP A 116 -4.63 -14.50 2.99
N PRO A 117 -4.15 -14.01 1.82
CA PRO A 117 -4.88 -13.40 0.71
C PRO A 117 -5.29 -14.43 -0.38
N VAL A 118 -6.29 -14.06 -1.19
CA VAL A 118 -6.87 -14.90 -2.27
C VAL A 118 -6.97 -14.11 -3.57
N TYR A 119 -6.61 -14.73 -4.69
CA TYR A 119 -6.75 -14.14 -6.00
C TYR A 119 -8.12 -14.46 -6.60
N ILE A 120 -8.96 -13.44 -6.84
CA ILE A 120 -10.27 -13.59 -7.48
C ILE A 120 -10.23 -12.98 -8.87
N GLN A 121 -10.57 -13.76 -9.90
CA GLN A 121 -10.57 -13.31 -11.28
C GLN A 121 -11.68 -13.98 -12.07
N GLU A 122 -12.27 -13.23 -13.00
CA GLU A 122 -13.24 -13.76 -13.95
C GLU A 122 -12.58 -14.63 -15.01
N VAL A 123 -13.20 -15.78 -15.31
CA VAL A 123 -12.73 -16.73 -16.31
C VAL A 123 -13.25 -16.32 -17.69
N ARG A 124 -12.39 -15.66 -18.46
CA ARG A 124 -12.63 -15.24 -19.86
C ARG A 124 -11.38 -15.43 -20.71
N GLU A 125 -11.55 -15.51 -22.01
CA GLU A 125 -10.43 -15.63 -22.97
C GLU A 125 -9.57 -14.37 -22.98
N GLU A 126 -10.21 -13.21 -22.95
CA GLU A 126 -9.54 -11.92 -22.88
C GLU A 126 -9.72 -11.30 -21.49
N PRO A 127 -8.63 -10.82 -20.85
CA PRO A 127 -8.72 -10.15 -19.55
C PRO A 127 -9.43 -8.80 -19.68
N ARG A 128 -10.23 -8.45 -18.67
CA ARG A 128 -10.76 -7.09 -18.55
C ARG A 128 -9.64 -6.13 -18.15
N ILE A 129 -9.43 -5.11 -18.97
CA ILE A 129 -8.55 -3.98 -18.65
C ILE A 129 -9.41 -2.94 -17.94
N TYR A 130 -9.02 -2.56 -16.72
CA TYR A 130 -9.64 -1.50 -15.95
C TYR A 130 -8.70 -0.30 -15.91
N GLU A 131 -9.20 0.88 -16.26
CA GLU A 131 -8.53 2.13 -15.93
C GLU A 131 -8.91 2.52 -14.51
N LEU A 132 -7.92 2.53 -13.62
CA LEU A 132 -8.07 3.08 -12.28
C LEU A 132 -7.76 4.56 -12.36
N PRO A 133 -8.71 5.46 -12.04
CA PRO A 133 -8.40 6.89 -12.01
C PRO A 133 -7.31 7.13 -10.96
N SER A 134 -6.21 7.74 -11.40
CA SER A 134 -5.17 8.19 -10.48
C SER A 134 -5.76 9.27 -9.57
N PRO A 135 -5.43 9.31 -8.27
CA PRO A 135 -5.75 10.47 -7.46
C PRO A 135 -5.00 11.67 -8.03
N GLU A 136 -5.69 12.52 -8.80
CA GLU A 136 -5.17 13.81 -9.22
C GLU A 136 -5.45 14.81 -8.11
N ILE A 137 -4.41 15.41 -7.55
CA ILE A 137 -4.54 16.51 -6.59
C ILE A 137 -5.06 17.72 -7.38
N VAL A 138 -6.34 18.07 -7.21
CA VAL A 138 -6.91 19.27 -7.80
C VAL A 138 -6.54 20.46 -6.93
N TRP A 139 -5.58 21.27 -7.40
CA TRP A 139 -5.29 22.56 -6.77
C TRP A 139 -6.38 23.57 -7.15
N HIS A 140 -7.09 24.11 -6.17
CA HIS A 140 -7.93 25.29 -6.37
C HIS A 140 -7.04 26.52 -6.42
N VAL A 141 -6.97 27.17 -7.58
CA VAL A 141 -6.33 28.48 -7.81
C VAL A 141 -7.37 29.58 -7.67
#